data_AF-A0A7Y5SVB5-F1
#
_entry.id   AF-A0A7Y5SVB5-F1
#
_cell.length_a   1.000
_cell.length_b   1.000
_cell.length_c   1.000
_cell.angle_alpha   90.00
_cell.angle_beta   90.00
_cell.angle_gamma   90.00
#
_symmetry.space_group_name_H-M   'P 1'
#
loop_
_entity.id
_entity.type
_entity.pdbx_description
1 polymer ?
#
loop_
_entity_poly.entity_id
_entity_poly.type
_entity_poly.pdbx_seq_one_letter_code
_entity_poly.pdbx_strand_id
1 'polypeptide(L)'
;MNVSKKFAIGLISIAGIAASSANADVLATLTYDDLAGGYNAGMFTASAVNNAFLRSSGNTSRLVGPGVSSATFEPGFEGGLDPASFNLSLSVVPINGQMASGSGTFTATDRDGDFVTGTISGTWFYPGPGFIFFNGALSNVQLVSVVNSTFDGTAGGAWDMNLPGGPVFSGALVQLVFGGANFFQTPFANRATGITAQIVPTPGSIALIGVAGLVGLRRRR
;
A
#
# COMPACT_ATOMS: atom_id res chain seq x y z
N MET A 1 -73.68 -18.93 7.39
CA MET A 1 -73.70 -18.69 5.94
C MET A 1 -72.53 -17.76 5.61
N ASN A 2 -71.66 -18.20 4.69
CA ASN A 2 -70.54 -17.51 4.03
C ASN A 2 -69.29 -17.11 4.84
N VAL A 3 -68.39 -18.09 4.92
CA VAL A 3 -66.93 -17.91 5.06
C VAL A 3 -66.38 -17.29 3.77
N SER A 4 -65.67 -16.16 3.83
CA SER A 4 -64.78 -15.74 2.75
C SER A 4 -63.36 -15.55 3.30
N LYS A 5 -62.49 -16.52 3.01
CA LYS A 5 -61.05 -16.46 3.25
C LYS A 5 -60.43 -15.55 2.19
N LYS A 6 -59.83 -14.42 2.59
CA LYS A 6 -59.02 -13.60 1.69
C LYS A 6 -57.56 -14.03 1.83
N PHE A 7 -57.05 -14.61 0.75
CA PHE A 7 -55.64 -14.88 0.51
C PHE A 7 -54.84 -13.57 0.60
N ALA A 8 -53.85 -13.51 1.49
CA ALA A 8 -52.80 -12.50 1.43
C ALA A 8 -51.55 -13.17 0.85
N ILE A 9 -51.24 -12.83 -0.41
CA ILE A 9 -50.00 -13.21 -1.08
C ILE A 9 -48.90 -12.36 -0.47
N GLY A 10 -48.06 -12.97 0.36
CA GLY A 10 -46.84 -12.36 0.89
C GLY A 10 -45.83 -12.18 -0.23
N LEU A 11 -45.59 -10.94 -0.64
CA LEU A 11 -44.50 -10.58 -1.54
C LEU A 11 -43.18 -10.71 -0.74
N ILE A 12 -42.47 -11.82 -0.90
CA ILE A 12 -41.09 -11.95 -0.41
C ILE A 12 -40.22 -11.19 -1.42
N SER A 13 -39.97 -9.90 -1.17
CA SER A 13 -38.86 -9.21 -1.83
C SER A 13 -37.57 -9.73 -1.20
N ILE A 14 -36.99 -10.77 -1.79
CA ILE A 14 -35.57 -11.07 -1.65
C ILE A 14 -34.85 -9.91 -2.32
N ALA A 15 -34.64 -8.82 -1.58
CA ALA A 15 -33.62 -7.84 -1.93
C ALA A 15 -32.29 -8.58 -1.72
N GLY A 16 -31.89 -9.33 -2.75
CA GLY A 16 -30.55 -9.86 -2.87
C GLY A 16 -29.63 -8.68 -2.67
N ILE A 17 -28.96 -8.67 -1.51
CA ILE A 17 -27.78 -7.86 -1.32
C ILE A 17 -26.77 -8.47 -2.29
N ALA A 18 -26.84 -8.02 -3.54
CA ALA A 18 -25.68 -8.03 -4.41
C ALA A 18 -24.69 -7.14 -3.68
N ALA A 19 -23.91 -7.76 -2.80
CA ALA A 19 -22.60 -7.29 -2.44
C ALA A 19 -21.87 -7.22 -3.79
N SER A 20 -22.02 -6.09 -4.46
CA SER A 20 -21.10 -5.68 -5.49
C SER A 20 -19.76 -5.67 -4.77
N SER A 21 -18.95 -6.68 -5.02
CA SER A 21 -17.53 -6.59 -4.77
C SER A 21 -17.04 -5.45 -5.64
N ALA A 22 -17.09 -4.23 -5.11
CA ALA A 22 -16.45 -3.09 -5.72
C ALA A 22 -14.97 -3.46 -5.83
N ASN A 23 -14.49 -3.70 -7.04
CA ASN A 23 -13.07 -3.70 -7.31
C ASN A 23 -12.61 -2.29 -6.94
N ALA A 24 -11.94 -2.18 -5.80
CA ALA A 24 -11.50 -0.90 -5.29
C ALA A 24 -10.41 -0.37 -6.23
N ASP A 25 -10.64 0.82 -6.79
CA ASP A 25 -9.68 1.45 -7.70
C ASP A 25 -8.41 1.85 -6.94
N VAL A 26 -7.26 1.80 -7.62
CA VAL A 26 -5.98 2.20 -7.02
C VAL A 26 -5.94 3.71 -6.94
N LEU A 27 -5.84 4.25 -5.72
CA LEU A 27 -5.85 5.69 -5.48
C LEU A 27 -4.49 6.32 -5.71
N ALA A 28 -3.45 5.64 -5.25
CA ALA A 28 -2.08 6.11 -5.30
C ALA A 28 -1.09 4.94 -5.35
N THR A 29 0.09 5.20 -5.89
CA THR A 29 1.19 4.24 -5.99
C THR A 29 2.47 4.83 -5.43
N LEU A 30 3.24 4.02 -4.71
CA LEU A 30 4.59 4.37 -4.28
C LEU A 30 5.55 3.33 -4.86
N THR A 31 6.48 3.77 -5.70
CA THR A 31 7.52 2.90 -6.26
C THR A 31 8.88 3.42 -5.82
N TYR A 32 9.71 2.53 -5.29
CA TYR A 32 11.09 2.81 -4.93
C TYR A 32 11.99 1.70 -5.45
N ASP A 33 13.10 2.12 -6.06
CA ASP A 33 14.08 1.25 -6.68
C ASP A 33 15.44 1.40 -6.00
N ASP A 34 16.26 0.36 -6.10
CA ASP A 34 17.62 0.31 -5.56
C ASP A 34 17.72 0.65 -4.06
N LEU A 35 16.75 0.18 -3.27
CA LEU A 35 16.82 0.21 -1.80
C LEU A 35 17.89 -0.76 -1.30
N ALA A 36 18.54 -0.44 -0.17
CA ALA A 36 19.45 -1.36 0.50
C ALA A 36 18.66 -2.40 1.29
N GLY A 37 18.42 -3.54 0.63
CA GLY A 37 17.87 -4.75 1.23
C GLY A 37 18.90 -5.48 2.09
N GLY A 38 18.49 -5.90 3.28
CA GLY A 38 19.30 -6.70 4.18
C GLY A 38 18.45 -7.67 4.97
N TYR A 39 19.04 -8.80 5.33
CA TYR A 39 18.44 -9.79 6.22
C TYR A 39 19.41 -10.13 7.34
N ASN A 40 18.91 -10.08 8.57
CA ASN A 40 19.63 -10.53 9.74
C ASN A 40 18.66 -11.04 10.81
N ALA A 41 18.97 -12.18 11.43
CA ALA A 41 18.27 -12.72 12.59
C ALA A 41 16.72 -12.72 12.49
N GLY A 42 16.17 -13.18 11.37
CA GLY A 42 14.70 -13.25 11.18
C GLY A 42 14.04 -11.93 10.79
N MET A 43 14.81 -10.86 10.56
CA MET A 43 14.31 -9.57 10.10
C MET A 43 14.91 -9.23 8.74
N PHE A 44 14.04 -8.93 7.79
CA PHE A 44 14.38 -8.27 6.54
C PHE A 44 14.15 -6.76 6.67
N THR A 45 15.05 -5.97 6.11
CA THR A 45 14.92 -4.51 6.03
C THR A 45 15.22 -4.05 4.62
N ALA A 46 14.55 -3.00 4.16
CA ALA A 46 14.90 -2.27 2.94
C ALA A 46 14.81 -0.78 3.22
N SER A 47 15.92 -0.07 3.07
CA SER A 47 16.01 1.36 3.37
C SER A 47 16.56 2.12 2.17
N ALA A 48 16.10 3.36 1.99
CA ALA A 48 16.68 4.28 1.01
C ALA A 48 18.14 4.52 1.37
N VAL A 49 19.00 4.56 0.36
CA VAL A 49 20.45 4.75 0.51
C VAL A 49 21.01 5.68 -0.54
N ASN A 50 22.04 6.42 -0.15
CA ASN A 50 22.89 7.16 -1.07
C ASN A 50 24.37 6.83 -0.86
N ASN A 51 24.89 5.85 -1.59
CA ASN A 51 26.31 5.48 -1.53
C ASN A 51 26.87 5.15 -2.92
N ALA A 52 28.16 4.81 -2.98
CA ALA A 52 28.88 4.57 -4.24
C ALA A 52 28.37 3.35 -5.04
N PHE A 53 27.65 2.43 -4.40
CA PHE A 53 27.21 1.16 -4.99
C PHE A 53 25.70 1.07 -5.19
N LEU A 54 24.92 1.77 -4.36
CA LEU A 54 23.46 1.82 -4.40
C LEU A 54 23.00 3.26 -4.16
N ARG A 55 22.11 3.73 -5.04
CA ARG A 55 21.50 5.05 -4.96
C ARG A 55 20.01 4.87 -5.19
N SER A 56 19.23 4.92 -4.13
CA SER A 56 17.80 4.69 -4.21
C SER A 56 17.12 5.82 -4.98
N SER A 57 16.12 5.46 -5.78
CA SER A 57 15.27 6.41 -6.50
C SER A 57 13.82 6.02 -6.32
N GLY A 58 12.89 6.88 -6.72
CA GLY A 58 11.49 6.55 -6.59
C GLY A 58 10.57 7.42 -7.42
N ASN A 59 9.37 6.91 -7.64
CA ASN A 59 8.27 7.66 -8.22
C ASN A 59 6.99 7.31 -7.49
N THR A 60 6.29 8.35 -7.07
CA THR A 60 5.01 8.24 -6.37
C THR A 60 3.95 8.98 -7.16
N SER A 61 2.73 8.47 -7.21
CA SER A 61 1.68 9.07 -8.03
C SER A 61 0.32 8.93 -7.37
N ARG A 62 -0.49 9.96 -7.50
CA ARG A 62 -1.94 9.89 -7.33
C ARG A 62 -2.59 9.56 -8.66
N LEU A 63 -3.49 8.58 -8.68
CA LEU A 63 -4.11 8.07 -9.90
C LEU A 63 -5.56 8.52 -10.08
N VAL A 64 -6.21 9.04 -9.03
CA VAL A 64 -7.64 9.38 -9.07
C VAL A 64 -7.96 10.73 -8.43
N GLY A 65 -9.09 11.31 -8.83
CA GLY A 65 -9.63 12.54 -8.25
C GLY A 65 -8.91 13.81 -8.75
N PRO A 66 -9.16 14.97 -8.12
CA PRO A 66 -8.41 16.18 -8.41
C PRO A 66 -6.96 16.03 -7.93
N GLY A 67 -6.01 16.69 -8.61
CA GLY A 67 -4.59 16.63 -8.20
C GLY A 67 -3.86 15.36 -8.61
N VAL A 68 -4.33 14.65 -9.66
CA VAL A 68 -3.56 13.59 -10.33
C VAL A 68 -2.24 14.16 -10.81
N SER A 69 -1.18 13.64 -10.24
CA SER A 69 0.19 14.11 -10.44
C SER A 69 1.14 13.06 -9.87
N SER A 70 2.42 13.24 -10.14
CA SER A 70 3.50 12.41 -9.62
C SER A 70 4.53 13.26 -8.88
N ALA A 71 5.18 12.63 -7.92
CA ALA A 71 6.35 13.16 -7.22
C ALA A 71 7.52 12.21 -7.48
N THR A 72 8.61 12.75 -8.02
CA THR A 72 9.78 11.98 -8.42
C THR A 72 10.94 12.24 -7.46
N PHE A 73 11.67 11.18 -7.12
CA PHE A 73 12.82 11.22 -6.24
C PHE A 73 14.08 10.89 -7.04
N GLU A 74 15.08 11.78 -7.05
CA GLU A 74 16.33 11.53 -7.76
C GLU A 74 17.13 10.38 -7.15
N PRO A 75 18.00 9.73 -7.93
CA PRO A 75 18.92 8.73 -7.39
C PRO A 75 19.77 9.28 -6.24
N GLY A 76 19.69 8.65 -5.08
CA GLY A 76 20.39 9.07 -3.87
C GLY A 76 19.72 10.25 -3.16
N PHE A 77 18.39 10.34 -3.20
CA PHE A 77 17.63 11.36 -2.46
C PHE A 77 17.84 11.31 -0.93
N GLU A 78 18.26 10.16 -0.40
CA GLU A 78 18.53 9.97 1.03
C GLU A 78 19.82 10.68 1.49
N GLY A 79 19.77 11.30 2.67
CA GLY A 79 20.92 11.98 3.29
C GLY A 79 21.24 13.37 2.70
N GLY A 80 20.37 13.91 1.86
CA GLY A 80 20.46 15.27 1.32
C GLY A 80 20.05 16.38 2.30
N LEU A 81 19.75 17.56 1.77
CA LEU A 81 19.17 18.67 2.55
C LEU A 81 17.70 18.43 2.93
N ASP A 82 17.03 17.56 2.18
CA ASP A 82 15.63 17.20 2.36
C ASP A 82 15.50 15.94 3.26
N PRO A 83 14.51 15.86 4.17
CA PRO A 83 14.24 14.68 5.01
C PRO A 83 13.78 13.40 4.28
N ALA A 84 13.77 13.39 2.96
CA ALA A 84 13.23 12.30 2.15
C ALA A 84 13.90 10.95 2.47
N SER A 85 13.07 9.95 2.75
CA SER A 85 13.55 8.60 3.08
C SER A 85 12.50 7.54 2.77
N PHE A 86 12.92 6.29 2.64
CA PHE A 86 12.03 5.14 2.63
C PHE A 86 12.61 4.07 3.55
N ASN A 87 11.78 3.50 4.40
CA ASN A 87 12.17 2.43 5.31
C ASN A 87 11.08 1.37 5.38
N LEU A 88 11.48 0.10 5.23
CA LEU A 88 10.62 -1.07 5.40
C LEU A 88 11.32 -2.07 6.32
N SER A 89 10.57 -2.65 7.24
CA SER A 89 11.01 -3.72 8.12
C SER A 89 9.97 -4.82 8.11
N LEU A 90 10.40 -6.06 7.83
CA LEU A 90 9.55 -7.24 7.75
C LEU A 90 10.18 -8.40 8.50
N SER A 91 9.41 -9.04 9.37
CA SER A 91 9.76 -10.35 9.89
C SER A 91 9.85 -11.37 8.75
N VAL A 92 10.66 -12.40 8.97
CA VAL A 92 10.79 -13.55 8.08
C VAL A 92 10.65 -14.80 8.96
N VAL A 93 9.52 -15.48 8.84
CA VAL A 93 9.25 -16.73 9.55
C VAL A 93 9.14 -17.86 8.51
N PRO A 94 10.14 -18.75 8.41
CA PRO A 94 10.15 -19.83 7.43
C PRO A 94 8.90 -20.71 7.56
N ILE A 95 8.26 -20.98 6.42
CA ILE A 95 7.16 -21.96 6.29
C ILE A 95 7.73 -23.27 5.74
N ASN A 96 8.56 -23.17 4.69
CA ASN A 96 9.32 -24.27 4.12
C ASN A 96 10.57 -23.74 3.39
N GLY A 97 11.28 -24.59 2.64
CA GLY A 97 12.51 -24.22 1.95
C GLY A 97 12.39 -23.16 0.84
N GLN A 98 11.18 -22.78 0.45
CA GLN A 98 10.91 -21.82 -0.63
C GLN A 98 9.91 -20.71 -0.23
N MET A 99 9.31 -20.80 0.95
CA MET A 99 8.30 -19.87 1.44
C MET A 99 8.54 -19.48 2.90
N ALA A 100 8.26 -18.21 3.22
CA ALA A 100 8.27 -17.69 4.58
C ALA A 100 7.11 -16.70 4.71
N SER A 101 6.48 -16.62 5.88
CA SER A 101 5.57 -15.51 6.16
C SER A 101 6.39 -14.28 6.56
N GLY A 102 5.84 -13.10 6.28
CA GLY A 102 6.42 -11.85 6.73
C GLY A 102 5.37 -10.84 7.13
N SER A 103 5.70 -10.09 8.18
CA SER A 103 4.86 -9.02 8.70
C SER A 103 5.72 -7.89 9.25
N GLY A 104 5.23 -6.66 9.14
CA GLY A 104 5.93 -5.50 9.65
C GLY A 104 5.34 -4.20 9.15
N THR A 105 6.19 -3.21 8.88
CA THR A 105 5.75 -1.85 8.55
C THR A 105 6.64 -1.23 7.50
N PHE A 106 6.11 -0.16 6.87
CA PHE A 106 6.90 0.77 6.10
C PHE A 106 6.62 2.21 6.50
N THR A 107 7.55 3.09 6.15
CA THR A 107 7.42 4.54 6.20
C THR A 107 8.11 5.13 4.99
N ALA A 108 7.37 5.89 4.19
CA ALA A 108 7.87 6.68 3.09
C ALA A 108 7.76 8.15 3.50
N THR A 109 8.86 8.87 3.57
CA THR A 109 8.93 10.29 3.88
C THR A 109 9.34 11.04 2.63
N ASP A 110 8.65 12.12 2.35
CA ASP A 110 8.84 12.93 1.16
C ASP A 110 9.89 14.04 1.38
N ARG A 111 9.95 14.98 0.43
CA ARG A 111 10.92 16.07 0.47
C ARG A 111 10.77 16.99 1.68
N ASP A 112 9.58 17.31 2.15
CA ASP A 112 9.38 18.32 3.20
C ASP A 112 9.01 17.73 4.57
N GLY A 113 8.91 16.39 4.65
CA GLY A 113 8.76 15.65 5.89
C GLY A 113 7.36 15.08 6.08
N ASP A 114 6.48 15.24 5.10
CA ASP A 114 5.20 14.53 5.03
C ASP A 114 5.48 13.03 4.79
N PHE A 115 4.61 12.15 5.30
CA PHE A 115 4.92 10.72 5.28
C PHE A 115 3.70 9.81 5.13
N VAL A 116 3.94 8.67 4.47
CA VAL A 116 3.01 7.55 4.36
C VAL A 116 3.50 6.39 5.19
N THR A 117 2.66 5.88 6.07
CA THR A 117 2.93 4.66 6.84
C THR A 117 1.91 3.58 6.54
N GLY A 118 2.25 2.34 6.85
CA GLY A 118 1.30 1.23 6.85
C GLY A 118 1.86 -0.04 7.46
N THR A 119 0.96 -0.95 7.81
CA THR A 119 1.27 -2.31 8.24
C THR A 119 1.22 -3.26 7.06
N ILE A 120 2.17 -4.19 7.02
CA ILE A 120 2.36 -5.16 5.94
C ILE A 120 2.18 -6.56 6.51
N SER A 121 1.46 -7.42 5.80
CA SER A 121 1.46 -8.86 6.03
C SER A 121 1.48 -9.60 4.69
N GLY A 122 2.25 -10.67 4.58
CA GLY A 122 2.43 -11.34 3.29
C GLY A 122 3.29 -12.58 3.34
N THR A 123 3.67 -13.02 2.14
CA THR A 123 4.44 -14.23 1.92
C THR A 123 5.66 -13.93 1.06
N TRP A 124 6.80 -14.41 1.50
CA TRP A 124 8.05 -14.48 0.77
C TRP A 124 8.09 -15.73 -0.11
N PHE A 125 8.62 -15.60 -1.32
CA PHE A 125 8.80 -16.70 -2.26
C PHE A 125 10.23 -16.72 -2.81
N TYR A 126 10.78 -17.92 -2.93
CA TYR A 126 12.07 -18.17 -3.56
C TYR A 126 11.92 -19.20 -4.68
N PRO A 127 11.67 -18.75 -5.91
CA PRO A 127 11.51 -19.64 -7.06
C PRO A 127 12.85 -20.23 -7.54
N GLY A 128 13.97 -19.63 -7.13
CA GLY A 128 15.31 -20.07 -7.53
C GLY A 128 16.37 -19.03 -7.18
N PRO A 129 17.66 -19.36 -7.40
CA PRO A 129 18.76 -18.47 -7.10
C PRO A 129 18.65 -17.13 -7.86
N GLY A 130 18.96 -16.04 -7.17
CA GLY A 130 19.08 -14.70 -7.74
C GLY A 130 17.96 -13.75 -7.35
N PHE A 131 16.76 -14.23 -7.02
CA PHE A 131 15.62 -13.39 -6.69
C PHE A 131 14.83 -13.92 -5.50
N ILE A 132 14.45 -13.00 -4.60
CA ILE A 132 13.47 -13.27 -3.55
C ILE A 132 12.30 -12.30 -3.76
N PHE A 133 11.09 -12.84 -3.77
CA PHE A 133 9.86 -12.09 -3.97
C PHE A 133 9.09 -11.98 -2.66
N PHE A 134 8.35 -10.91 -2.50
CA PHE A 134 7.37 -10.77 -1.44
C PHE A 134 6.08 -10.19 -2.00
N ASN A 135 4.98 -10.84 -1.68
CA ASN A 135 3.64 -10.35 -1.96
C ASN A 135 2.94 -10.09 -0.63
N GLY A 136 2.65 -8.82 -0.36
CA GLY A 136 2.02 -8.36 0.87
C GLY A 136 0.72 -7.62 0.63
N ALA A 137 -0.17 -7.72 1.63
CA ALA A 137 -1.30 -6.84 1.81
C ALA A 137 -0.90 -5.68 2.72
N LEU A 138 -1.31 -4.47 2.35
CA LEU A 138 -1.20 -3.28 3.17
C LEU A 138 -2.49 -3.04 3.94
N SER A 139 -2.33 -2.62 5.18
CA SER A 139 -3.43 -2.23 6.07
C SER A 139 -2.99 -1.04 6.92
N ASN A 140 -3.96 -0.36 7.53
CA ASN A 140 -3.70 0.83 8.37
C ASN A 140 -2.84 1.87 7.67
N VAL A 141 -3.01 2.04 6.35
CA VAL A 141 -2.23 2.98 5.58
C VAL A 141 -2.70 4.40 5.93
N GLN A 142 -1.76 5.25 6.32
CA GLN A 142 -2.01 6.63 6.72
C GLN A 142 -1.09 7.56 5.94
N LEU A 143 -1.67 8.64 5.43
CA LEU A 143 -0.94 9.75 4.83
C LEU A 143 -1.01 10.89 5.84
N VAL A 144 0.16 11.30 6.34
CA VAL A 144 0.29 12.30 7.40
C VAL A 144 1.00 13.50 6.82
N SER A 145 0.30 14.63 6.83
CA SER A 145 0.91 15.91 6.48
C SER A 145 1.40 16.62 7.74
N VAL A 146 2.65 17.05 7.67
CA VAL A 146 3.33 17.92 8.61
C VAL A 146 3.36 19.36 8.08
N VAL A 147 3.49 19.54 6.76
CA VAL A 147 3.73 20.87 6.15
C VAL A 147 2.58 21.33 5.24
N ASN A 148 2.33 20.69 4.10
CA ASN A 148 1.60 21.31 2.98
C ASN A 148 0.47 20.47 2.35
N SER A 149 0.15 19.31 2.93
CA SER A 149 -0.86 18.34 2.46
C SER A 149 -0.59 17.73 1.09
N THR A 150 0.62 17.90 0.56
CA THR A 150 1.11 17.22 -0.64
C THR A 150 2.22 16.25 -0.29
N PHE A 151 2.44 15.26 -1.16
CA PHE A 151 3.60 14.41 -1.09
C PHE A 151 4.56 14.84 -2.20
N ASP A 152 5.69 15.42 -1.82
CA ASP A 152 6.61 16.18 -2.66
C ASP A 152 7.86 15.39 -3.04
N GLY A 153 8.21 15.41 -4.33
CA GLY A 153 9.39 14.76 -4.86
C GLY A 153 10.64 15.64 -4.73
N THR A 154 11.79 15.03 -4.43
CA THR A 154 13.07 15.76 -4.40
C THR A 154 13.49 16.24 -5.81
N ALA A 155 13.13 15.48 -6.86
CA ALA A 155 13.42 15.81 -8.25
C ALA A 155 12.30 16.64 -8.91
N GLY A 156 11.26 16.96 -8.14
CA GLY A 156 10.11 17.73 -8.56
C GLY A 156 8.81 16.91 -8.62
N GLY A 157 7.73 17.66 -8.86
CA GLY A 157 6.39 17.13 -8.80
C GLY A 157 5.88 16.96 -7.36
N ALA A 158 4.56 16.96 -7.23
CA ALA A 158 3.86 16.80 -5.97
C ALA A 158 2.47 16.25 -6.26
N TRP A 159 1.89 15.49 -5.35
CA TRP A 159 0.48 15.10 -5.44
C TRP A 159 -0.24 15.29 -4.10
N ASP A 160 -1.52 15.61 -4.18
CA ASP A 160 -2.36 15.91 -3.02
C ASP A 160 -2.68 14.63 -2.23
N MET A 161 -2.39 14.63 -0.92
CA MET A 161 -2.57 13.48 -0.03
C MET A 161 -4.02 13.24 0.44
N ASN A 162 -4.95 14.13 0.10
CA ASN A 162 -6.38 13.99 0.35
C ASN A 162 -7.01 13.00 -0.65
N LEU A 163 -6.77 11.71 -0.39
CA LEU A 163 -7.31 10.61 -1.18
C LEU A 163 -8.80 10.36 -0.87
N PRO A 164 -9.62 9.99 -1.88
CA PRO A 164 -11.03 9.71 -1.66
C PRO A 164 -11.23 8.45 -0.80
N GLY A 165 -12.33 8.41 -0.04
CA GLY A 165 -12.63 7.33 0.91
C GLY A 165 -12.17 7.60 2.35
N GLY A 166 -11.21 8.52 2.53
CA GLY A 166 -10.67 8.90 3.84
C GLY A 166 -9.82 7.81 4.50
N PRO A 167 -8.85 8.18 5.36
CA PRO A 167 -8.03 7.22 6.08
C PRO A 167 -8.85 6.46 7.13
N VAL A 168 -8.43 5.26 7.55
CA VAL A 168 -7.24 4.52 7.09
C VAL A 168 -7.47 3.84 5.74
N PHE A 169 -6.41 3.67 4.96
CA PHE A 169 -6.43 2.99 3.66
C PHE A 169 -5.93 1.55 3.78
N SER A 170 -6.19 0.76 2.74
CA SER A 170 -5.65 -0.60 2.56
C SER A 170 -4.85 -0.65 1.26
N GLY A 171 -4.26 -1.79 0.92
CA GLY A 171 -3.47 -1.87 -0.30
C GLY A 171 -2.79 -3.20 -0.54
N ALA A 172 -1.87 -3.17 -1.50
CA ALA A 172 -0.96 -4.27 -1.80
C ALA A 172 0.46 -3.73 -1.91
N LEU A 173 1.43 -4.56 -1.58
CA LEU A 173 2.85 -4.27 -1.73
C LEU A 173 3.52 -5.47 -2.38
N VAL A 174 4.23 -5.23 -3.47
CA VAL A 174 5.11 -6.21 -4.10
C VAL A 174 6.54 -5.74 -3.90
N GLN A 175 7.40 -6.66 -3.50
CA GLN A 175 8.82 -6.40 -3.34
C GLN A 175 9.65 -7.47 -4.05
N LEU A 176 10.75 -7.02 -4.65
CA LEU A 176 11.75 -7.85 -5.31
C LEU A 176 13.13 -7.56 -4.74
N VAL A 177 13.80 -8.58 -4.19
CA VAL A 177 15.19 -8.50 -3.73
C VAL A 177 16.09 -9.16 -4.76
N PHE A 178 17.04 -8.40 -5.30
CA PHE A 178 18.01 -8.86 -6.29
C PHE A 178 19.28 -9.41 -5.63
N GLY A 179 19.80 -10.51 -6.14
CA GLY A 179 21.03 -11.12 -5.64
C GLY A 179 20.89 -11.79 -4.27
N GLY A 180 19.66 -12.06 -3.82
CA GLY A 180 19.39 -12.90 -2.67
C GLY A 180 19.72 -14.36 -2.98
N ALA A 181 20.68 -14.94 -2.25
CA ALA A 181 21.00 -16.36 -2.31
C ALA A 181 20.48 -17.06 -1.06
N ASN A 182 20.13 -18.35 -1.20
CA ASN A 182 19.82 -19.25 -0.08
C ASN A 182 18.61 -18.83 0.80
N PHE A 183 17.62 -18.11 0.24
CA PHE A 183 16.34 -17.78 0.90
C PHE A 183 16.40 -17.57 2.42
N PHE A 184 17.07 -16.51 2.86
CA PHE A 184 17.16 -16.14 4.27
C PHE A 184 17.81 -17.18 5.20
N GLN A 185 18.58 -18.14 4.66
CA GLN A 185 19.39 -19.06 5.47
C GLN A 185 20.68 -18.43 5.98
N THR A 186 21.17 -17.40 5.27
CA THR A 186 22.38 -16.65 5.64
C THR A 186 22.08 -15.16 5.65
N PRO A 187 22.63 -14.40 6.62
CA PRO A 187 22.53 -12.95 6.60
C PRO A 187 23.11 -12.34 5.33
N PHE A 188 22.51 -11.25 4.88
CA PHE A 188 23.03 -10.46 3.77
C PHE A 188 22.71 -8.97 3.99
N ALA A 189 23.45 -8.11 3.32
CA ALA A 189 23.25 -6.67 3.37
C ALA A 189 23.47 -6.06 1.98
N ASN A 190 22.94 -4.85 1.78
CA ASN A 190 23.15 -4.03 0.58
C ASN A 190 22.79 -4.77 -0.72
N ARG A 191 21.64 -5.44 -0.72
CA ARG A 191 21.04 -6.04 -1.92
C ARG A 191 20.01 -5.08 -2.49
N ALA A 192 20.17 -4.71 -3.76
CA ALA A 192 19.21 -3.87 -4.46
C ALA A 192 17.80 -4.47 -4.31
N THR A 193 16.89 -3.67 -3.80
CA THR A 193 15.50 -4.08 -3.54
C THR A 193 14.57 -3.06 -4.18
N GLY A 194 13.65 -3.55 -5.01
CA GLY A 194 12.58 -2.76 -5.60
C GLY A 194 11.28 -3.01 -4.85
N ILE A 195 10.49 -1.97 -4.64
CA ILE A 195 9.17 -2.02 -3.99
C ILE A 195 8.16 -1.23 -4.82
N THR A 196 6.99 -1.82 -5.00
CA THR A 196 5.80 -1.13 -5.50
C THR A 196 4.65 -1.35 -4.52
N ALA A 197 4.16 -0.26 -3.94
CA ALA A 197 2.98 -0.22 -3.10
C ALA A 197 1.82 0.41 -3.87
N GLN A 198 0.63 -0.16 -3.69
CA GLN A 198 -0.64 0.34 -4.22
C GLN A 198 -1.58 0.61 -3.06
N ILE A 199 -2.14 1.81 -3.02
CA ILE A 199 -3.07 2.25 -1.97
C ILE A 199 -4.48 2.23 -2.55
N VAL A 200 -5.41 1.59 -1.84
CA VAL A 200 -6.83 1.48 -2.18
C VAL A 200 -7.71 1.91 -0.99
N PRO A 201 -8.97 2.30 -1.20
CA PRO A 201 -9.91 2.54 -0.11
C PRO A 201 -10.08 1.29 0.76
N THR A 202 -10.17 1.47 2.09
CA THR A 202 -10.46 0.35 2.99
C THR A 202 -11.87 -0.19 2.72
N PRO A 203 -12.07 -1.53 2.66
CA PRO A 203 -13.38 -2.13 2.48
C PRO A 203 -14.39 -1.58 3.51
N GLY A 204 -15.45 -0.93 3.02
CA GLY A 204 -16.49 -0.30 3.86
C GLY A 204 -16.53 1.24 3.79
N SER A 205 -15.41 1.91 3.50
CA SER A 205 -15.40 3.37 3.29
C SER A 205 -16.26 3.80 2.09
N ILE A 206 -16.19 3.05 0.99
CA ILE A 206 -17.02 3.26 -0.20
C ILE A 206 -18.50 2.94 0.09
N ALA A 207 -18.78 1.92 0.93
CA ALA A 207 -20.14 1.57 1.30
C ALA A 207 -20.81 2.69 2.12
N LEU A 208 -20.07 3.35 3.01
CA LEU A 208 -20.58 4.50 3.75
C LEU A 208 -20.89 5.69 2.83
N ILE A 209 -20.04 5.98 1.84
CA ILE A 209 -20.32 7.02 0.83
C ILE A 209 -21.58 6.67 0.03
N GLY A 210 -21.71 5.41 -0.41
CA GLY A 210 -22.90 4.93 -1.11
C GLY A 210 -24.19 5.04 -0.28
N VAL A 211 -24.13 4.68 1.00
CA VAL A 211 -25.27 4.78 1.92
C VAL A 211 -25.59 6.24 2.26
N ALA A 212 -24.59 7.10 2.48
CA ALA A 212 -24.79 8.53 2.71
C ALA A 212 -25.45 9.21 1.50
N GLY A 213 -25.02 8.86 0.28
CA GLY A 213 -25.67 9.31 -0.95
C GLY A 213 -27.13 8.86 -1.04
N LEU A 214 -27.43 7.61 -0.67
CA LEU A 214 -28.79 7.05 -0.70
C LEU A 214 -29.71 7.67 0.36
N VAL A 215 -29.21 7.93 1.57
CA VAL A 215 -29.97 8.61 2.65
C VAL A 215 -30.23 10.07 2.28
N GLY A 216 -29.28 10.76 1.64
CA GLY A 216 -29.47 12.12 1.12
C GLY A 216 -30.57 12.20 0.05
N LEU A 217 -30.67 11.21 -0.82
CA LEU A 217 -31.72 11.13 -1.84
C LEU A 217 -33.10 10.80 -1.26
N ARG A 218 -33.16 9.99 -0.20
CA ARG A 218 -34.43 9.63 0.47
C ARG A 218 -35.06 10.81 1.23
N ARG A 219 -34.25 11.79 1.66
CA ARG A 219 -34.74 12.97 2.40
C ARG A 219 -35.34 14.06 1.51
N ARG A 220 -35.28 13.90 0.18
CA ARG A 220 -35.90 14.81 -0.80
C ARG A 220 -37.24 14.31 -1.37
N ARG A 221 -37.88 13.35 -0.71
CA ARG A 221 -39.26 12.94 -1.04
C ARG A 221 -40.21 13.34 0.07
#